data_AF-A0A922XH70-F1
#
_entry.id   AF-A0A922XH70-F1
#
_cell.length_a   1.000
_cell.length_b   1.000
_cell.length_c   1.000
_cell.angle_alpha   90.00
_cell.angle_beta   90.00
_cell.angle_gamma   90.00
#
_symmetry.space_group_name_H-M   'P 1'
#
loop_
_entity.id
_entity.type
_entity.pdbx_description
1 polymer ?
#
loop_
_entity_poly.entity_id
_entity_poly.type
_entity_poly.pdbx_seq_one_letter_code
_entity_poly.pdbx_strand_id
1 'polypeptide(L)'
;MLTQTTEKYQEVLEFAETRYRQNPDWVTFFREVLGVDGAARKTFPTFDELTSFEQSDEFDKIQKLLVKLREKRPSADTESEPTRVITVRLPKSMHESLRTEAHDLRTSMNKLCISKLLQVIGEEMIPNERASGGSSTPSSTPSLGSSTNHSSSHSTPLGLRPHQPQTAGVSSPYGQQLQPTSQGLPPFKPSQPRF
;
A
#
# COMPACT_ATOMS: atom_id res chain seq x y z
N MET A 1 -26.49 31.27 0.92
CA MET A 1 -25.27 30.45 1.01
C MET A 1 -25.58 28.96 1.20
N LEU A 2 -26.51 28.57 2.11
CA LEU A 2 -26.86 27.15 2.30
C LEU A 2 -27.47 26.47 1.06
N THR A 3 -28.36 27.15 0.33
CA THR A 3 -29.04 26.57 -0.85
C THR A 3 -28.06 26.16 -1.95
N GLN A 4 -27.04 27.00 -2.21
CA GLN A 4 -26.04 26.73 -3.24
C GLN A 4 -25.13 25.54 -2.90
N THR A 5 -24.94 25.25 -1.61
CA THR A 5 -24.14 24.09 -1.18
C THR A 5 -24.92 22.79 -1.40
N THR A 6 -26.20 22.78 -1.04
CA THR A 6 -27.10 21.64 -1.29
C THR A 6 -27.28 21.36 -2.79
N GLU A 7 -27.39 22.41 -3.62
CA GLU A 7 -27.47 22.27 -5.08
C GLU A 7 -26.21 21.60 -5.66
N LYS A 8 -25.01 22.01 -5.21
CA LYS A 8 -23.76 21.37 -5.61
C LYS A 8 -23.67 19.89 -5.18
N TYR A 9 -24.19 19.55 -4.00
CA TYR A 9 -24.18 18.17 -3.51
C TYR A 9 -25.07 17.28 -4.38
N GLN A 10 -26.25 17.79 -4.75
CA GLN A 10 -27.16 17.13 -5.66
C GLN A 10 -26.58 17.00 -7.07
N GLU A 11 -25.91 18.03 -7.58
CA GLU A 11 -25.25 17.97 -8.89
C GLU A 11 -24.24 16.81 -8.98
N VAL A 12 -23.39 16.64 -7.96
CA VAL A 12 -22.44 15.52 -7.92
C VAL A 12 -23.14 14.17 -7.81
N LEU A 13 -24.23 14.08 -7.03
CA LEU A 13 -25.04 12.87 -6.95
C LEU A 13 -25.70 12.53 -8.29
N GLU A 14 -26.30 13.50 -8.97
CA GLU A 14 -26.94 13.30 -10.28
C GLU A 14 -25.93 12.86 -11.34
N PHE A 15 -24.73 13.46 -11.34
CA PHE A 15 -23.64 13.04 -12.18
C PHE A 15 -23.25 11.58 -11.90
N ALA A 16 -23.10 11.22 -10.62
CA ALA A 16 -22.78 9.87 -10.20
C ALA A 16 -23.88 8.87 -10.60
N GLU A 17 -25.16 9.19 -10.39
CA GLU A 17 -26.28 8.33 -10.79
C GLU A 17 -26.33 8.13 -12.32
N THR A 18 -26.14 9.21 -13.07
CA THR A 18 -26.09 9.17 -14.54
C THR A 18 -24.97 8.24 -15.01
N ARG A 19 -23.80 8.36 -14.39
CA ARG A 19 -22.66 7.49 -14.71
C ARG A 19 -22.93 6.05 -14.30
N TYR A 20 -23.51 5.80 -13.12
CA TYR A 20 -23.89 4.46 -12.66
C TYR A 20 -24.87 3.75 -13.61
N ARG A 21 -25.84 4.47 -14.19
CA ARG A 21 -26.81 3.92 -15.17
C ARG A 21 -26.14 3.39 -16.44
N GLN A 22 -24.98 3.95 -16.81
CA GLN A 22 -24.18 3.47 -17.95
C GLN A 22 -23.45 2.14 -17.64
N ASN A 23 -23.62 1.60 -16.41
CA ASN A 23 -22.98 0.37 -15.93
C ASN A 23 -21.46 0.33 -16.16
N PRO A 24 -20.71 1.36 -15.75
CA PRO A 24 -19.25 1.34 -15.79
C PRO A 24 -18.71 0.28 -14.84
N ASP A 25 -17.44 -0.11 -15.04
CA ASP A 25 -16.71 -0.80 -14.00
C ASP A 25 -16.51 0.11 -12.77
N TRP A 26 -16.29 -0.51 -11.60
CA TRP A 26 -16.19 0.24 -10.35
C TRP A 26 -14.98 1.20 -10.33
N VAL A 27 -13.90 0.88 -11.06
CA VAL A 27 -12.68 1.70 -11.09
C VAL A 27 -12.91 2.95 -11.91
N THR A 28 -13.52 2.81 -13.09
CA THR A 28 -13.94 3.93 -13.94
C THR A 28 -14.93 4.84 -13.22
N PHE A 29 -15.92 4.26 -12.53
CA PHE A 29 -16.83 5.04 -11.71
C PHE A 29 -16.09 5.81 -10.61
N PHE A 30 -15.20 5.14 -9.87
CA PHE A 30 -14.42 5.78 -8.82
C PHE A 30 -13.58 6.93 -9.37
N ARG A 31 -12.84 6.70 -10.47
CA ARG A 31 -11.95 7.68 -11.09
C ARG A 31 -12.70 8.95 -11.53
N GLU A 32 -13.87 8.78 -12.15
CA GLU A 32 -14.62 9.91 -12.72
C GLU A 32 -15.46 10.67 -11.69
N VAL A 33 -15.89 10.01 -10.61
CA VAL A 33 -16.74 10.65 -9.59
C VAL A 33 -15.90 11.12 -8.39
N LEU A 34 -15.07 10.24 -7.83
CA LEU A 34 -14.35 10.44 -6.56
C LEU A 34 -12.82 10.57 -6.71
N GLY A 35 -12.29 10.28 -7.89
CA GLY A 35 -10.86 10.34 -8.18
C GLY A 35 -10.28 11.75 -8.09
N VAL A 36 -8.97 11.87 -8.25
CA VAL A 36 -8.24 13.15 -8.16
C VAL A 36 -8.82 14.22 -9.09
N ASP A 37 -9.21 13.82 -10.31
CA ASP A 37 -9.87 14.67 -11.31
C ASP A 37 -11.39 14.40 -11.42
N GLY A 38 -11.97 13.79 -10.39
CA GLY A 38 -13.37 13.41 -10.35
C GLY A 38 -14.31 14.61 -10.15
N ALA A 39 -15.59 14.39 -10.45
CA ALA A 39 -16.63 15.41 -10.30
C ALA A 39 -16.63 16.04 -8.88
N ALA A 40 -16.50 15.23 -7.82
CA ALA A 40 -16.52 15.73 -6.45
C ALA A 40 -15.39 16.76 -6.18
N ARG A 41 -14.15 16.46 -6.59
CA ARG A 41 -13.00 17.36 -6.38
C ARG A 41 -13.02 18.59 -7.28
N LYS A 42 -13.65 18.50 -8.45
CA LYS A 42 -13.87 19.66 -9.33
C LYS A 42 -14.93 20.61 -8.76
N THR A 43 -15.98 20.08 -8.15
CA THR A 43 -17.06 20.88 -7.55
C THR A 43 -16.67 21.45 -6.19
N PHE A 44 -15.88 20.72 -5.40
CA PHE A 44 -15.38 21.12 -4.08
C PHE A 44 -13.84 21.20 -4.10
N PRO A 45 -13.27 22.32 -4.59
CA PRO A 45 -11.82 22.45 -4.74
C PRO A 45 -11.08 22.63 -3.40
N THR A 46 -11.79 23.07 -2.36
CA THR A 46 -11.22 23.25 -1.03
C THR A 46 -11.45 22.03 -0.15
N PHE A 47 -10.52 21.78 0.77
CA PHE A 47 -10.61 20.65 1.69
C PHE A 47 -11.87 20.73 2.57
N ASP A 48 -12.14 21.89 3.18
CA ASP A 48 -13.31 22.08 4.05
C ASP A 48 -14.64 21.80 3.32
N GLU A 49 -14.78 22.25 2.07
CA GLU A 49 -15.98 21.99 1.26
C GLU A 49 -16.13 20.51 0.92
N LEU A 50 -15.03 19.84 0.57
CA LEU A 50 -15.03 18.41 0.26
C LEU A 50 -15.35 17.58 1.51
N THR A 51 -14.75 17.90 2.65
CA THR A 51 -15.02 17.24 3.93
C THR A 51 -16.47 17.44 4.38
N SER A 52 -17.05 18.61 4.10
CA SER A 52 -18.48 18.85 4.37
C SER A 52 -19.38 18.01 3.47
N PHE A 53 -19.01 17.82 2.20
CA PHE A 53 -19.71 16.93 1.27
C PHE A 53 -19.58 15.46 1.66
N GLU A 54 -18.39 15.02 2.10
CA GLU A 54 -18.15 13.64 2.53
C GLU A 54 -18.96 13.24 3.77
N GLN A 55 -19.47 14.21 4.54
CA GLN A 55 -20.40 13.99 5.66
C GLN A 55 -21.87 14.01 5.26
N SER A 56 -22.19 14.24 3.98
CA SER A 56 -23.56 14.42 3.51
C SER A 56 -24.25 13.11 3.10
N ASP A 57 -25.58 13.10 3.11
CA ASP A 57 -26.40 11.97 2.67
C ASP A 57 -26.20 11.64 1.18
N GLU A 58 -25.85 12.63 0.36
CA GLU A 58 -25.52 12.45 -1.06
C GLU A 58 -24.27 11.61 -1.24
N PHE A 59 -23.23 11.88 -0.46
CA PHE A 59 -21.99 11.11 -0.51
C PHE A 59 -22.22 9.65 -0.07
N ASP A 60 -23.03 9.45 0.97
CA ASP A 60 -23.47 8.13 1.43
C ASP A 60 -24.17 7.33 0.31
N LYS A 61 -25.00 7.99 -0.50
CA LYS A 61 -25.64 7.36 -1.67
C LYS A 61 -24.61 6.98 -2.72
N ILE A 62 -23.64 7.86 -3.01
CA ILE A 62 -22.55 7.58 -3.97
C ILE A 62 -21.72 6.38 -3.51
N GLN A 63 -21.37 6.29 -2.22
CA GLN A 63 -20.67 5.13 -1.67
C GLN A 63 -21.48 3.84 -1.84
N LYS A 64 -22.80 3.88 -1.61
CA LYS A 64 -23.69 2.71 -1.84
C LYS A 64 -23.70 2.28 -3.31
N LEU A 65 -23.65 3.22 -4.26
CA LEU A 65 -23.53 2.91 -5.69
C LEU A 65 -22.17 2.24 -5.99
N LEU A 66 -21.08 2.76 -5.43
CA LEU A 66 -19.74 2.19 -5.59
C LEU A 66 -19.67 0.75 -5.05
N VAL A 67 -20.24 0.49 -3.87
CA VAL A 67 -20.31 -0.87 -3.28
C VAL A 67 -21.05 -1.82 -4.23
N LYS A 68 -22.19 -1.41 -4.78
CA LYS A 68 -22.94 -2.22 -5.76
C LYS A 68 -22.14 -2.51 -7.02
N LEU A 69 -21.32 -1.57 -7.52
CA LEU A 69 -20.44 -1.82 -8.66
C LEU A 69 -19.32 -2.80 -8.32
N ARG A 70 -18.82 -2.81 -7.09
CA ARG A 70 -17.77 -3.74 -6.64
C ARG A 70 -18.27 -5.17 -6.45
N GLU A 71 -19.56 -5.36 -6.20
CA GLU A 71 -20.18 -6.70 -6.17
C GLU A 71 -20.27 -7.32 -7.56
N LYS A 72 -20.37 -6.48 -8.60
CA LYS A 72 -20.38 -6.95 -9.99
C LYS A 72 -18.99 -7.49 -10.34
N ARG A 73 -18.95 -8.73 -10.83
CA ARG A 73 -17.72 -9.38 -11.28
C ARG A 73 -17.06 -8.49 -12.36
N PRO A 74 -15.75 -8.16 -12.25
CA PRO A 74 -15.08 -7.39 -13.29
C PRO A 74 -15.17 -8.15 -14.62
N SER A 75 -15.76 -7.51 -15.61
CA SER A 75 -15.74 -7.94 -17.01
C SER A 75 -14.28 -8.06 -17.42
N ALA A 76 -13.86 -9.21 -17.96
CA ALA A 76 -12.46 -9.48 -18.27
C ALA A 76 -11.86 -8.62 -19.40
N ASP A 77 -12.68 -7.75 -20.02
CA ASP A 77 -12.42 -7.09 -21.30
C ASP A 77 -12.17 -5.57 -21.21
N THR A 78 -12.20 -4.95 -20.03
CA THR A 78 -11.91 -3.52 -19.93
C THR A 78 -10.39 -3.30 -19.90
N GLU A 79 -9.88 -2.33 -20.68
CA GLU A 79 -8.51 -1.80 -20.55
C GLU A 79 -8.17 -1.66 -19.06
N SER A 80 -7.41 -2.64 -18.53
CA SER A 80 -7.30 -2.80 -17.09
C SER A 80 -6.48 -1.65 -16.55
N GLU A 81 -7.07 -0.82 -15.68
CA GLU A 81 -6.33 0.22 -15.00
C GLU A 81 -5.07 -0.38 -14.34
N PRO A 82 -3.87 0.18 -14.60
CA PRO A 82 -2.64 -0.37 -14.06
C PRO A 82 -2.70 -0.46 -12.53
N THR A 83 -2.64 -1.68 -12.02
CA THR A 83 -2.67 -1.91 -10.57
C THR A 83 -1.33 -1.53 -9.96
N ARG A 84 -1.34 -0.64 -8.97
CA ARG A 84 -0.17 -0.33 -8.14
C ARG A 84 -0.27 -1.02 -6.77
N VAL A 85 0.88 -1.43 -6.24
CA VAL A 85 0.97 -2.12 -4.94
C VAL A 85 1.42 -1.12 -3.88
N ILE A 86 0.70 -1.10 -2.75
CA ILE A 86 1.14 -0.42 -1.52
C ILE A 86 1.57 -1.47 -0.50
N THR A 87 2.64 -1.19 0.26
CA THR A 87 3.06 -2.02 1.39
C THR A 87 2.84 -1.23 2.68
N VAL A 88 1.96 -1.73 3.55
CA VAL A 88 1.64 -1.10 4.84
C VAL A 88 2.28 -1.90 5.98
N ARG A 89 3.00 -1.23 6.89
CA ARG A 89 3.54 -1.86 8.10
C ARG A 89 2.46 -1.86 9.19
N LEU A 90 1.98 -3.04 9.57
CA LEU A 90 0.96 -3.21 10.60
C LEU A 90 1.53 -3.95 11.81
N PRO A 91 1.17 -3.57 13.06
CA PRO A 91 1.41 -4.41 14.23
C PRO A 91 0.79 -5.80 14.04
N LYS A 92 1.45 -6.85 14.57
CA LYS A 92 1.00 -8.24 14.42
C LYS A 92 -0.45 -8.44 14.88
N SER A 93 -0.82 -7.85 16.01
CA SER A 93 -2.19 -7.93 16.55
C SER A 93 -3.23 -7.36 15.58
N MET A 94 -2.94 -6.20 14.97
CA MET A 94 -3.83 -5.56 14.00
C MET A 94 -3.96 -6.40 12.72
N HIS A 95 -2.85 -6.95 12.23
CA HIS A 95 -2.88 -7.85 11.07
C HIS A 95 -3.72 -9.09 11.33
N GLU A 96 -3.56 -9.75 12.48
CA GLU A 96 -4.38 -10.92 12.84
C GLU A 96 -5.86 -10.55 13.00
N SER A 97 -6.18 -9.37 13.56
CA SER A 97 -7.55 -8.87 13.62
C SER A 97 -8.19 -8.73 12.23
N LEU A 98 -7.46 -8.16 11.27
CA LEU A 98 -7.93 -8.03 9.88
C LEU A 98 -8.13 -9.39 9.21
N ARG A 99 -7.24 -10.36 9.50
CA ARG A 99 -7.38 -11.73 9.00
C ARG A 99 -8.65 -12.38 9.54
N THR A 100 -8.90 -12.30 10.84
CA THR A 100 -10.11 -12.87 11.47
C THR A 100 -11.37 -12.21 10.95
N GLU A 101 -11.40 -10.87 10.87
CA GLU A 101 -12.56 -10.13 10.32
C GLU A 101 -12.86 -10.55 8.87
N ALA A 102 -11.83 -10.69 8.02
CA ALA A 102 -12.00 -11.14 6.65
C ALA A 102 -12.55 -12.58 6.58
N HIS A 103 -12.08 -13.46 7.47
CA HIS A 103 -12.56 -14.83 7.58
C HIS A 103 -14.05 -14.87 7.99
N ASP A 104 -14.43 -14.11 9.01
CA ASP A 104 -15.81 -14.04 9.52
C ASP A 104 -16.78 -13.50 8.46
N LEU A 105 -16.33 -12.50 7.68
CA LEU A 105 -17.06 -11.94 6.55
C LEU A 105 -16.94 -12.76 5.26
N ARG A 106 -16.26 -13.92 5.28
CA ARG A 106 -16.03 -14.81 4.13
C ARG A 106 -15.47 -14.09 2.89
N THR A 107 -14.56 -13.16 3.11
CA THR A 107 -13.90 -12.38 2.06
C THR A 107 -12.37 -12.52 2.15
N SER A 108 -11.65 -12.09 1.12
CA SER A 108 -10.19 -12.06 1.22
C SER A 108 -9.76 -10.82 2.00
N MET A 109 -8.63 -10.92 2.70
CA MET A 109 -8.03 -9.77 3.41
C MET A 109 -7.83 -8.58 2.47
N ASN A 110 -7.40 -8.80 1.22
CA ASN A 110 -7.27 -7.74 0.23
C ASN A 110 -8.61 -7.05 -0.10
N LYS A 111 -9.69 -7.82 -0.29
CA LYS A 111 -11.03 -7.26 -0.55
C LYS A 111 -11.52 -6.43 0.63
N LEU A 112 -11.30 -6.90 1.85
CA LEU A 112 -11.62 -6.17 3.08
C LEU A 112 -10.81 -4.87 3.17
N CYS A 113 -9.49 -4.94 2.98
CA CYS A 113 -8.61 -3.77 3.03
C CYS A 113 -8.99 -2.72 1.99
N ILE A 114 -9.27 -3.11 0.74
CA ILE A 114 -9.74 -2.17 -0.28
C ILE A 114 -11.07 -1.53 0.15
N SER A 115 -12.02 -2.30 0.70
CA SER A 115 -13.28 -1.73 1.19
C SER A 115 -13.05 -0.69 2.29
N LYS A 116 -12.13 -0.95 3.24
CA LYS A 116 -11.79 -0.01 4.31
C LYS A 116 -11.06 1.23 3.78
N LEU A 117 -10.19 1.09 2.77
CA LEU A 117 -9.47 2.21 2.14
C LEU A 117 -10.38 3.15 1.32
N LEU A 118 -11.55 2.65 0.88
CA LEU A 118 -12.54 3.46 0.17
C LEU A 118 -13.43 4.28 1.11
N GLN A 119 -13.40 4.00 2.41
CA GLN A 119 -14.13 4.79 3.40
C GLN A 119 -13.36 6.08 3.68
N VAL A 120 -14.10 7.19 3.78
CA VAL A 120 -13.52 8.46 4.20
C VAL A 120 -13.20 8.39 5.69
N ILE A 121 -12.01 8.85 6.05
CA ILE A 121 -11.61 9.05 7.43
C ILE A 121 -11.57 10.55 7.71
N GLY A 122 -12.17 10.98 8.82
CA GLY A 122 -12.06 12.37 9.29
C GLY A 122 -10.62 12.73 9.60
N GLU A 123 -10.24 13.99 9.37
CA GLU A 123 -8.87 14.50 9.58
C GLU A 123 -8.39 14.24 11.02
N GLU A 124 -9.28 14.40 11.99
CA GLU A 124 -9.01 14.21 13.42
C GLU A 124 -8.64 12.76 13.78
N MET A 125 -8.99 11.80 12.92
CA MET A 125 -8.66 10.39 13.10
C MET A 125 -7.30 10.00 12.48
N ILE A 126 -6.63 10.93 11.79
CA ILE A 126 -5.27 10.72 11.27
C ILE A 126 -4.28 11.27 12.31
N PRO A 127 -3.46 10.41 12.94
CA PRO A 127 -2.44 10.89 13.86
C PRO A 127 -1.44 11.80 13.15
N ASN A 128 -1.37 13.07 13.56
CA ASN A 128 -0.36 14.01 13.05
C ASN A 128 1.03 13.62 13.57
N GLU A 129 1.94 13.20 12.67
CA GLU A 129 3.36 12.90 12.95
C GLU A 129 4.19 14.17 13.25
N ARG A 130 3.77 15.02 14.20
CA ARG A 130 4.56 16.22 14.59
C ARG A 130 5.02 16.27 16.04
N ALA A 131 5.02 15.14 16.74
CA ALA A 131 5.52 15.08 18.11
C ALA A 131 6.33 13.81 18.42
N SER A 132 7.49 13.63 17.76
CA SER A 132 8.53 12.72 18.25
C SER A 132 9.95 13.24 17.94
N GLY A 133 10.50 14.08 18.84
CA GLY A 133 11.92 14.25 19.16
C GLY A 133 12.91 14.59 18.01
N GLY A 134 13.53 15.77 17.96
CA GLY A 134 14.24 16.38 19.08
C GLY A 134 15.61 15.74 19.32
N SER A 135 16.56 15.96 18.41
CA SER A 135 17.98 16.04 18.76
C SER A 135 18.66 17.12 17.93
N SER A 136 18.33 18.37 18.25
CA SER A 136 19.29 19.46 18.12
C SER A 136 20.50 19.08 18.97
N THR A 137 21.58 18.67 18.32
CA THR A 137 22.92 18.63 18.92
C THR A 137 23.48 20.05 18.88
N PRO A 138 23.71 20.72 20.02
CA PRO A 138 24.61 21.85 20.06
C PRO A 138 26.00 21.29 20.38
N SER A 139 26.89 21.24 19.39
CA SER A 139 28.31 21.04 19.65
C SER A 139 29.11 22.08 18.89
N SER A 140 29.67 22.99 19.68
CA SER A 140 30.53 24.11 19.33
C SER A 140 31.73 23.72 18.46
N THR A 141 32.10 24.66 17.61
CA THR A 141 33.35 24.82 16.83
C THR A 141 34.61 24.80 17.74
N PRO A 142 35.83 24.48 17.23
CA PRO A 142 36.62 25.47 16.49
C PRO A 142 37.47 24.95 15.30
N SER A 143 37.66 25.88 14.37
CA SER A 143 38.66 25.92 13.30
C SER A 143 40.09 26.14 13.81
N LEU A 144 41.09 25.45 13.24
CA LEU A 144 42.35 26.02 12.70
C LEU A 144 43.30 24.89 12.22
N GLY A 145 44.00 25.10 11.09
CA GLY A 145 45.34 24.53 10.89
C GLY A 145 45.56 23.64 9.66
N SER A 146 46.03 24.28 8.60
CA SER A 146 46.63 23.81 7.35
C SER A 146 47.81 22.82 7.45
N SER A 147 47.94 21.90 6.47
CA SER A 147 49.15 21.54 5.64
C SER A 147 49.07 20.09 5.13
N THR A 148 48.94 19.83 3.81
CA THR A 148 49.98 19.59 2.77
C THR A 148 50.43 18.12 2.62
N ASN A 149 50.22 17.58 1.40
CA ASN A 149 50.83 16.46 0.66
C ASN A 149 51.37 15.21 1.41
N HIS A 150 51.00 14.01 0.93
CA HIS A 150 51.84 13.23 0.00
C HIS A 150 51.17 11.92 -0.45
N SER A 151 51.50 11.57 -1.69
CA SER A 151 51.12 10.40 -2.48
C SER A 151 51.77 9.09 -2.00
N SER A 152 51.21 7.98 -2.51
CA SER A 152 51.89 6.72 -2.87
C SER A 152 51.85 5.54 -1.89
N SER A 153 51.09 4.53 -2.36
CA SER A 153 51.52 3.15 -2.60
C SER A 153 51.82 2.17 -1.45
N HIS A 154 51.15 1.02 -1.58
CA HIS A 154 51.68 -0.34 -1.49
C HIS A 154 51.66 -1.10 -0.15
N SER A 155 51.14 -2.34 -0.26
CA SER A 155 51.54 -3.59 0.42
C SER A 155 50.68 -4.11 1.59
N THR A 156 49.93 -5.19 1.31
CA THR A 156 49.79 -6.40 2.16
C THR A 156 51.20 -7.02 2.39
N PRO A 157 51.50 -7.90 3.38
CA PRO A 157 50.71 -9.12 3.71
C PRO A 157 50.87 -9.73 5.13
N LEU A 158 50.26 -10.93 5.33
CA LEU A 158 50.66 -12.05 6.22
C LEU A 158 50.73 -11.76 7.75
N GLY A 159 50.14 -12.54 8.66
CA GLY A 159 49.62 -13.89 8.69
C GLY A 159 49.45 -14.31 10.18
N LEU A 160 49.06 -15.57 10.40
CA LEU A 160 49.11 -16.35 11.66
C LEU A 160 47.84 -16.35 12.57
N ARG A 161 46.95 -17.30 12.27
CA ARG A 161 46.40 -18.28 13.27
C ARG A 161 47.59 -19.11 13.83
N PRO A 162 47.51 -19.84 14.98
CA PRO A 162 46.31 -20.52 15.53
C PRO A 162 46.21 -20.58 17.08
N HIS A 163 45.03 -20.88 17.63
CA HIS A 163 44.88 -22.02 18.56
C HIS A 163 43.41 -22.35 18.84
N GLN A 164 43.09 -23.63 18.67
CA GLN A 164 41.90 -24.34 19.14
C GLN A 164 42.17 -24.82 20.59
N PRO A 165 41.12 -25.03 21.40
CA PRO A 165 41.00 -26.36 21.98
C PRO A 165 39.59 -26.97 21.86
N GLN A 166 39.61 -28.28 21.68
CA GLN A 166 38.46 -29.19 21.67
C GLN A 166 38.00 -29.47 23.11
N THR A 167 36.70 -29.57 23.33
CA THR A 167 36.13 -30.45 24.36
C THR A 167 34.85 -31.09 23.84
N ALA A 168 34.83 -32.43 23.88
CA ALA A 168 33.69 -33.33 23.80
C ALA A 168 32.52 -32.85 24.69
N GLY A 169 31.25 -33.11 24.44
CA GLY A 169 30.60 -34.21 23.73
C GLY A 169 29.46 -34.65 24.64
N VAL A 170 28.22 -34.26 24.34
CA VAL A 170 27.00 -34.82 24.96
C VAL A 170 25.92 -34.93 23.90
N SER A 171 25.29 -36.11 23.92
CA SER A 171 24.42 -36.77 22.97
C SER A 171 23.12 -36.06 22.60
N SER A 172 22.80 -36.18 21.31
CA SER A 172 21.46 -36.05 20.71
C SER A 172 20.57 -37.24 21.09
N PRO A 173 19.24 -37.09 21.06
CA PRO A 173 18.51 -37.93 20.12
C PRO A 173 17.30 -37.21 19.50
N TYR A 174 17.30 -37.02 18.18
CA TYR A 174 16.20 -37.39 17.29
C TYR A 174 16.60 -37.07 15.85
N GLY A 175 16.66 -38.11 15.02
CA GLY A 175 17.04 -38.01 13.62
C GLY A 175 15.89 -37.50 12.74
N GLN A 176 16.24 -36.68 11.76
CA GLN A 176 15.63 -36.77 10.44
C GLN A 176 16.62 -36.25 9.39
N GLN A 177 17.14 -37.18 8.61
CA GLN A 177 18.08 -36.98 7.52
C GLN A 177 17.26 -36.77 6.23
N LEU A 178 17.21 -35.54 5.72
CA LEU A 178 16.73 -35.26 4.37
C LEU A 178 17.95 -35.15 3.44
N GLN A 179 18.04 -36.07 2.48
CA GLN A 179 19.01 -36.06 1.39
C GLN A 179 18.74 -34.90 0.43
N PRO A 180 19.77 -34.24 -0.14
CA PRO A 180 19.60 -33.34 -1.26
C PRO A 180 19.60 -34.14 -2.57
N THR A 181 18.42 -34.39 -3.16
CA THR A 181 18.33 -34.90 -4.53
C THR A 181 18.39 -33.73 -5.51
N SER A 182 19.58 -33.51 -6.05
CA SER A 182 19.79 -32.81 -7.31
C SER A 182 19.24 -33.66 -8.46
N GLN A 183 18.10 -33.28 -9.04
CA GLN A 183 17.65 -33.81 -10.33
C GLN A 183 17.21 -32.67 -11.26
N GLY A 184 17.73 -32.77 -12.48
CA GLY A 184 17.82 -31.70 -13.46
C GLY A 184 16.52 -31.32 -14.15
N LEU A 185 16.56 -30.09 -14.66
CA LEU A 185 15.63 -29.50 -15.62
C LEU A 185 15.52 -30.38 -16.89
N PRO A 186 14.32 -30.74 -17.36
CA PRO A 186 14.15 -31.21 -18.72
C PRO A 186 14.09 -30.02 -19.72
N PRO A 187 14.56 -30.23 -20.96
CA PRO A 187 14.82 -29.16 -21.92
C PRO A 187 13.57 -28.62 -22.63
N PHE A 188 13.62 -27.33 -22.94
CA PHE A 188 12.72 -26.61 -23.84
C PHE A 188 12.53 -27.33 -25.18
N LYS A 189 11.27 -27.41 -25.65
CA LYS A 189 10.94 -27.55 -27.07
C LYS A 189 9.84 -26.54 -27.45
N PRO A 190 10.04 -25.72 -28.50
CA PRO A 190 8.98 -24.89 -29.08
C PRO A 190 8.18 -25.70 -30.12
N SER A 191 6.85 -25.67 -30.04
CA SER A 191 5.97 -26.16 -31.10
C SER A 191 5.20 -24.99 -31.72
N GLN A 192 5.43 -24.80 -33.02
CA GLN A 192 4.84 -23.81 -33.91
C GLN A 192 3.32 -23.97 -34.12
N PRO A 193 2.64 -22.94 -34.68
CA PRO A 193 1.21 -22.94 -34.90
C PRO A 193 0.82 -23.79 -36.13
N ARG A 194 -0.41 -24.31 -36.12
CA ARG A 194 -1.05 -24.88 -37.30
C ARG A 194 -2.18 -23.93 -37.73
N PHE A 195 -2.20 -23.69 -39.04
CA PHE A 195 -3.13 -22.87 -39.83
C PHE A 195 -4.60 -22.93 -39.38
#